data_AF-A0A521TN92-F1
#
_entry.id   AF-A0A521TN92-F1
#
_cell.length_a   1.000
_cell.length_b   1.000
_cell.length_c   1.000
_cell.angle_alpha   90.00
_cell.angle_beta   90.00
_cell.angle_gamma   90.00
#
_symmetry.space_group_name_H-M   'P 1'
#
loop_
_entity.id
_entity.type
_entity.pdbx_description
1 polymer ?
#
loop_
_entity_poly.entity_id
_entity_poly.type
_entity_poly.pdbx_seq_one_letter_code
_entity_poly.pdbx_strand_id
1 'polypeptide(L)'
;MLTGIEARLHRRSYEELVSMVALMVRTHPELEALTLAPVPGGHREAPSVTRWRTVADDVFRRHGDDWTAVAGLVRELESVRSLGDDFNRQGERAHAAALYEGLMDSVVANASRFPWPDVRSRFRAMVEQCVQQLPGRPAARQALATLESLPLLTPRRSPKSIAVA
;
A
#
# COMPACT_ATOMS: atom_id res chain seq x y z
N MET A 1 -9.27 -23.40 0.70
CA MET A 1 -8.10 -24.19 1.12
C MET A 1 -7.10 -23.21 1.69
N LEU A 2 -6.73 -23.35 2.96
CA LEU A 2 -5.68 -22.52 3.54
C LEU A 2 -4.34 -22.89 2.88
N THR A 3 -3.55 -21.91 2.50
CA THR A 3 -2.24 -22.12 1.88
C THR A 3 -1.28 -22.82 2.87
N GLY A 4 -0.21 -23.44 2.37
CA GLY A 4 0.72 -24.23 3.21
C GLY A 4 1.36 -23.44 4.37
N ILE A 5 1.47 -22.11 4.24
CA ILE A 5 1.95 -21.24 5.33
C ILE A 5 0.85 -20.97 6.36
N GLU A 6 -0.37 -20.66 5.94
CA GLU A 6 -1.52 -20.46 6.83
C GLU A 6 -1.78 -21.69 7.70
N ALA A 7 -1.78 -22.88 7.09
CA ALA A 7 -1.97 -24.14 7.82
C ALA A 7 -0.85 -24.44 8.84
N ARG A 8 0.36 -23.87 8.65
CA ARG A 8 1.43 -23.96 9.65
C ARG A 8 1.25 -22.94 10.76
N LEU A 9 0.84 -21.71 10.44
CA LEU A 9 0.57 -20.66 11.42
C LEU A 9 -0.58 -21.05 12.37
N HIS A 10 -1.65 -21.67 11.84
CA HIS A 10 -2.78 -22.13 12.65
C HIS A 10 -2.43 -23.21 13.70
N ARG A 11 -1.29 -23.89 13.56
CA ARG A 11 -0.84 -24.93 14.50
C ARG A 11 0.11 -24.41 15.58
N ARG A 12 0.44 -23.12 15.54
CA ARG A 12 1.36 -22.50 16.50
C ARG A 12 0.59 -21.90 17.68
N SER A 13 1.22 -21.93 18.85
CA SER A 13 0.72 -21.18 20.00
C SER A 13 0.82 -19.68 19.75
N TYR A 14 0.05 -18.90 20.51
CA TYR A 14 0.14 -17.44 20.45
C TYR A 14 1.56 -16.92 20.74
N GLU A 15 2.23 -17.48 21.75
CA GLU A 15 3.60 -17.09 22.12
C GLU A 15 4.63 -17.40 21.02
N GLU A 16 4.46 -18.55 20.34
CA GLU A 16 5.27 -18.91 19.17
C GLU A 16 5.05 -17.91 18.03
N LEU A 17 3.79 -17.53 17.75
CA LEU A 17 3.46 -16.54 16.72
C LEU A 17 4.07 -15.18 17.04
N VAL A 18 3.93 -14.68 18.28
CA VAL A 18 4.52 -13.41 18.71
C VAL A 18 6.03 -13.42 18.59
N SER A 19 6.69 -14.50 19.04
CA SER A 19 8.15 -14.63 18.96
C SER A 19 8.64 -14.65 17.50
N MET A 20 7.88 -15.32 16.62
CA MET A 20 8.20 -15.41 15.21
C MET A 20 8.00 -14.06 14.50
N VAL A 21 6.91 -13.33 14.79
CA VAL A 21 6.71 -11.96 14.29
C VAL A 21 7.80 -11.03 14.80
N ALA A 22 8.17 -11.11 16.08
CA ALA A 22 9.27 -10.32 16.64
C ALA A 22 10.63 -10.65 16.02
N LEU A 23 10.87 -11.90 15.62
CA LEU A 23 12.05 -12.29 14.86
C LEU A 23 12.01 -11.72 13.44
N MET A 24 10.86 -11.80 12.77
CA MET A 24 10.67 -11.22 11.43
C MET A 24 10.92 -9.72 11.45
N VAL A 25 10.33 -8.97 12.39
CA VAL A 25 10.55 -7.51 12.50
C VAL A 25 12.01 -7.17 12.85
N ARG A 26 12.68 -7.94 13.70
CA ARG A 26 14.12 -7.73 13.97
C ARG A 26 14.99 -7.97 12.74
N THR A 27 14.62 -8.94 11.91
CA THR A 27 15.36 -9.27 10.68
C THR A 27 15.03 -8.29 9.54
N HIS A 28 13.80 -7.80 9.54
CA HIS A 28 13.19 -6.93 8.55
C HIS A 28 12.49 -5.76 9.25
N PRO A 29 13.25 -4.73 9.71
CA PRO A 29 12.70 -3.58 10.42
C PRO A 29 11.57 -2.87 9.67
N GLU A 30 11.56 -2.98 8.34
CA GLU A 30 10.50 -2.51 7.46
C GLU A 30 9.09 -3.05 7.80
N LEU A 31 9.00 -4.18 8.50
CA LEU A 31 7.73 -4.78 8.88
C LEU A 31 7.11 -4.12 10.12
N GLU A 32 7.85 -3.27 10.84
CA GLU A 32 7.37 -2.63 12.07
C GLU A 32 6.08 -1.84 11.82
N ALA A 33 5.99 -1.10 10.71
CA ALA A 33 4.79 -0.35 10.34
C ALA A 33 3.54 -1.24 10.19
N LEU A 34 3.71 -2.48 9.72
CA LEU A 34 2.59 -3.43 9.56
C LEU A 34 2.09 -3.95 10.91
N THR A 35 2.92 -3.96 11.96
CA THR A 35 2.48 -4.37 13.31
C THR A 35 1.58 -3.33 13.98
N LEU A 36 1.62 -2.08 13.50
CA LEU A 36 0.75 -1.01 13.96
C LEU A 36 -0.62 -1.05 13.29
N ALA A 37 -0.75 -1.75 12.16
CA ALA A 37 -1.98 -1.81 11.39
C ALA A 37 -3.01 -2.72 12.08
N PRO A 38 -4.29 -2.30 12.19
CA PRO A 38 -5.35 -3.21 12.60
C PRO A 38 -5.37 -4.41 11.68
N VAL A 39 -5.59 -5.60 12.24
CA VAL A 39 -5.80 -6.82 11.46
C VAL A 39 -7.30 -7.08 11.33
N PRO A 40 -7.79 -7.48 10.15
CA PRO A 40 -9.16 -7.95 9.99
C PRO A 40 -9.49 -9.05 11.01
N GLY A 41 -10.61 -8.93 11.71
CA GLY A 41 -11.03 -9.85 12.77
C GLY A 41 -10.46 -9.53 14.16
N GLY A 42 -9.54 -8.57 14.26
CA GLY A 42 -8.95 -8.08 15.51
C GLY A 42 -9.76 -6.93 16.12
N HIS A 43 -10.93 -7.23 16.67
CA HIS A 43 -11.94 -6.23 17.08
C HIS A 43 -11.60 -5.40 18.35
N ARG A 44 -10.53 -4.60 18.36
CA ARG A 44 -10.24 -3.73 19.53
C ARG A 44 -9.95 -2.27 19.26
N GLU A 45 -9.62 -1.87 18.03
CA GLU A 45 -9.25 -0.48 17.75
C GLU A 45 -10.22 0.20 16.82
N ALA A 46 -10.37 1.52 16.97
CA ALA A 46 -11.17 2.33 16.07
C ALA A 46 -10.50 2.47 14.70
N PRO A 47 -11.27 2.59 13.59
CA PRO A 47 -10.75 2.92 12.28
C PRO A 47 -9.94 4.24 12.30
N SER A 48 -8.77 4.26 11.65
CA SER A 48 -7.89 5.43 11.63
C SER A 48 -7.25 5.63 10.26
N VAL A 49 -7.61 6.73 9.60
CA VAL A 49 -7.04 7.15 8.31
C VAL A 49 -5.56 7.45 8.46
N THR A 50 -5.18 8.22 9.47
CA THR A 50 -3.79 8.63 9.75
C THR A 50 -2.87 7.43 9.90
N ARG A 51 -3.35 6.36 10.52
CA ARG A 51 -2.57 5.14 10.70
C ARG A 51 -2.28 4.45 9.38
N TRP A 52 -3.30 4.25 8.55
CA TRP A 52 -3.12 3.64 7.22
C TRP A 52 -2.30 4.51 6.28
N ARG A 53 -2.43 5.84 6.38
CA ARG A 53 -1.54 6.77 5.71
C ARG A 53 -0.09 6.59 6.15
N THR A 54 0.17 6.44 7.45
CA THR A 54 1.52 6.20 7.98
C THR A 54 2.11 4.90 7.43
N VAL A 55 1.31 3.83 7.36
CA VAL A 55 1.71 2.54 6.77
C VAL A 55 2.09 2.73 5.30
N ALA A 56 1.26 3.42 4.51
CA ALA A 56 1.52 3.66 3.09
C ALA A 56 2.74 4.59 2.87
N ASP A 57 2.88 5.65 3.67
CA ASP A 57 4.03 6.57 3.64
C ASP A 57 5.34 5.84 3.96
N ASP A 58 5.29 4.84 4.82
CA ASP A 58 6.46 3.99 5.11
C ASP A 58 6.88 3.18 3.88
N VAL A 59 5.94 2.62 3.12
CA VAL A 59 6.25 1.96 1.83
C VAL A 59 6.98 2.93 0.89
N PHE A 60 6.49 4.16 0.73
CA PHE A 60 7.14 5.18 -0.09
C PHE A 60 8.52 5.64 0.43
N ARG A 61 8.79 5.48 1.73
CA ARG A 61 10.08 5.82 2.34
C ARG A 61 11.12 4.72 2.14
N ARG A 62 10.69 3.47 2.16
CA ARG A 62 11.55 2.29 1.97
C ARG A 62 11.97 2.08 0.52
N HIS A 63 11.13 2.50 -0.42
CA HIS A 63 11.46 2.49 -1.83
C HIS A 63 12.18 3.78 -2.22
N GLY A 64 13.32 3.62 -2.91
CA GLY A 64 14.01 4.73 -3.54
C GLY A 64 13.16 5.39 -4.63
N ASP A 65 13.61 6.55 -5.10
CA ASP A 65 13.00 7.30 -6.20
C ASP A 65 13.60 6.91 -7.57
N ASP A 66 14.15 5.69 -7.68
CA ASP A 66 14.66 5.15 -8.94
C ASP A 66 13.61 4.30 -9.67
N TRP A 67 13.80 4.15 -10.98
CA TRP A 67 12.90 3.39 -11.84
C TRP A 67 12.81 1.90 -11.47
N THR A 68 13.87 1.32 -10.91
CA THR A 68 13.93 -0.11 -10.57
C THR A 68 13.14 -0.43 -9.30
N ALA A 69 12.99 0.52 -8.38
CA ALA A 69 12.24 0.40 -7.14
C ALA A 69 10.71 0.46 -7.35
N VAL A 70 10.26 1.08 -8.44
CA VAL A 70 8.84 1.29 -8.77
C VAL A 70 8.00 0.01 -8.73
N ALA A 71 8.50 -1.08 -9.30
CA ALA A 71 7.75 -2.33 -9.36
C ALA A 71 7.53 -2.93 -7.95
N GLY A 72 8.54 -2.80 -7.08
CA GLY A 72 8.45 -3.20 -5.68
C GLY A 72 7.45 -2.33 -4.92
N LEU A 73 7.56 -1.01 -5.08
CA LEU A 73 6.67 -0.01 -4.49
C LEU A 73 5.20 -0.29 -4.80
N VAL A 74 4.85 -0.44 -6.08
CA VAL A 74 3.45 -0.65 -6.47
C VAL A 74 2.91 -1.96 -5.89
N ARG A 75 3.68 -3.05 -5.93
CA ARG A 75 3.27 -4.35 -5.39
C ARG A 75 3.02 -4.31 -3.88
N GLU A 76 3.85 -3.57 -3.14
CA GLU A 76 3.66 -3.40 -1.70
C GLU A 76 2.42 -2.56 -1.38
N LEU A 77 2.21 -1.45 -2.11
CA LEU A 77 1.00 -0.65 -1.98
C LEU A 77 -0.28 -1.44 -2.35
N GLU A 78 -0.22 -2.30 -3.36
CA GLU A 78 -1.32 -3.22 -3.71
C GLU A 78 -1.59 -4.23 -2.59
N SER A 79 -0.55 -4.69 -1.90
CA SER A 79 -0.70 -5.57 -0.74
C SER A 79 -1.43 -4.84 0.40
N VAL A 80 -1.08 -3.58 0.68
CA VAL A 80 -1.83 -2.74 1.64
C VAL A 80 -3.28 -2.56 1.19
N ARG A 81 -3.54 -2.26 -0.10
CA ARG A 81 -4.90 -2.14 -0.65
C ARG A 81 -5.72 -3.41 -0.43
N SER A 82 -5.13 -4.58 -0.65
CA SER A 82 -5.84 -5.86 -0.50
C SER A 82 -6.32 -6.14 0.93
N LEU A 83 -5.66 -5.58 1.95
CA LEU A 83 -6.17 -5.63 3.33
C LEU A 83 -7.51 -4.90 3.47
N GLY A 84 -7.74 -3.85 2.67
CA GLY A 84 -9.03 -3.17 2.59
C GLY A 84 -10.12 -4.09 2.05
N ASP A 85 -9.79 -4.91 1.05
CA ASP A 85 -10.72 -5.92 0.52
C ASP A 85 -11.04 -6.96 1.59
N ASP A 86 -10.05 -7.34 2.41
CA ASP A 86 -10.23 -8.28 3.53
C ASP A 86 -11.15 -7.72 4.61
N PHE A 87 -10.96 -6.45 5.01
CA PHE A 87 -11.88 -5.77 5.92
C PHE A 87 -13.31 -5.75 5.35
N ASN A 88 -13.47 -5.45 4.06
CA ASN A 88 -14.78 -5.48 3.40
C ASN A 88 -15.41 -6.87 3.42
N ARG A 89 -14.63 -7.93 3.13
CA ARG A 89 -15.09 -9.33 3.17
C ARG A 89 -15.55 -9.75 4.57
N GLN A 90 -14.95 -9.19 5.61
CA GLN A 90 -15.31 -9.46 7.01
C GLN A 90 -16.42 -8.53 7.55
N GLY A 91 -16.96 -7.64 6.72
CA GLY A 91 -18.01 -6.69 7.12
C GLY A 91 -17.50 -5.45 7.87
N GLU A 92 -16.18 -5.31 8.04
CA GLU A 92 -15.52 -4.21 8.74
C GLU A 92 -15.36 -2.96 7.85
N ARG A 93 -16.48 -2.49 7.28
CA ARG A 93 -16.49 -1.43 6.25
C ARG A 93 -15.85 -0.12 6.71
N ALA A 94 -15.94 0.21 8.00
CA ALA A 94 -15.33 1.43 8.53
C ALA A 94 -13.79 1.35 8.53
N HIS A 95 -13.22 0.17 8.83
CA HIS A 95 -11.79 -0.09 8.73
C HIS A 95 -11.32 -0.08 7.28
N ALA A 96 -12.06 -0.75 6.39
CA ALA A 96 -11.77 -0.71 4.95
C ALA A 96 -11.76 0.73 4.43
N ALA A 97 -12.76 1.53 4.79
CA ALA A 97 -12.85 2.92 4.37
C ALA A 97 -11.67 3.77 4.85
N ALA A 98 -11.30 3.63 6.13
CA ALA A 98 -10.15 4.33 6.69
C ALA A 98 -8.83 3.94 5.99
N LEU A 99 -8.69 2.67 5.60
CA LEU A 99 -7.53 2.18 4.86
C LEU A 99 -7.46 2.79 3.47
N TYR A 100 -8.53 2.71 2.70
CA TYR A 100 -8.57 3.25 1.34
C TYR A 100 -8.30 4.75 1.33
N GLU A 101 -8.87 5.50 2.27
CA GLU A 101 -8.57 6.94 2.41
C GLU A 101 -7.11 7.20 2.75
N GLY A 102 -6.55 6.52 3.75
CA GLY A 102 -5.16 6.72 4.14
C GLY A 102 -4.18 6.37 3.00
N LEU A 103 -4.48 5.31 2.25
CA LEU A 103 -3.71 4.89 1.09
C LEU A 103 -3.78 5.94 -0.04
N MET A 104 -4.98 6.41 -0.40
CA MET A 104 -5.14 7.44 -1.44
C MET A 104 -4.41 8.74 -1.06
N ASP A 105 -4.53 9.19 0.18
CA ASP A 105 -3.83 10.39 0.69
C ASP A 105 -2.31 10.26 0.54
N SER A 106 -1.76 9.09 0.92
CA SER A 106 -0.33 8.82 0.80
C SER A 106 0.12 8.77 -0.66
N VAL A 107 -0.64 8.10 -1.54
CA VAL A 107 -0.34 8.02 -2.98
C VAL A 107 -0.32 9.41 -3.61
N VAL A 108 -1.33 10.24 -3.33
CA VAL A 108 -1.40 11.62 -3.83
C VAL A 108 -0.22 12.45 -3.33
N ALA A 109 0.10 12.35 -2.05
CA ALA A 109 1.19 13.12 -1.44
C ALA A 109 2.58 12.75 -2.00
N ASN A 110 2.77 11.50 -2.42
CA ASN A 110 4.07 11.01 -2.89
C ASN A 110 4.18 10.90 -4.42
N ALA A 111 3.08 10.98 -5.17
CA ALA A 111 3.08 10.72 -6.62
C ALA A 111 4.03 11.63 -7.42
N SER A 112 4.27 12.86 -6.98
CA SER A 112 5.21 13.79 -7.64
C SER A 112 6.67 13.32 -7.63
N ARG A 113 7.04 12.46 -6.67
CA ARG A 113 8.37 11.83 -6.59
C ARG A 113 8.58 10.79 -7.69
N PHE A 114 7.50 10.30 -8.30
CA PHE A 114 7.51 9.25 -9.33
C PHE A 114 6.84 9.77 -10.61
N PRO A 115 7.46 10.73 -11.32
CA PRO A 115 6.83 11.47 -12.41
C PRO A 115 6.69 10.68 -13.73
N TRP A 116 6.95 9.36 -13.70
CA TRP A 116 6.90 8.50 -14.87
C TRP A 116 5.46 8.15 -15.27
N PRO A 117 5.11 8.21 -16.57
CA PRO A 117 3.73 8.01 -17.02
C PRO A 117 3.10 6.67 -16.63
N ASP A 118 3.84 5.58 -16.69
CA ASP A 118 3.36 4.23 -16.36
C ASP A 118 3.14 4.06 -14.85
N VAL A 119 4.00 4.65 -14.02
CA VAL A 119 3.85 4.67 -12.56
C VAL A 119 2.63 5.45 -12.16
N ARG A 120 2.47 6.64 -12.75
CA ARG A 120 1.28 7.46 -12.56
C ARG A 120 0.01 6.73 -12.98
N SER A 121 0.05 5.97 -14.09
CA SER A 121 -1.08 5.15 -14.52
C SER A 121 -1.43 4.07 -13.48
N ARG A 122 -0.42 3.44 -12.85
CA ARG A 122 -0.65 2.46 -11.78
C ARG A 122 -1.22 3.10 -10.51
N PHE A 123 -0.69 4.26 -10.10
CA PHE A 123 -1.24 5.02 -8.98
C PHE A 123 -2.68 5.47 -9.23
N ARG A 124 -2.99 5.95 -10.44
CA ARG A 124 -4.36 6.29 -10.82
C ARG A 124 -5.28 5.09 -10.72
N ALA A 125 -4.91 3.96 -11.31
CA ALA A 125 -5.72 2.73 -11.26
C ALA A 125 -5.96 2.28 -9.81
N MET A 126 -4.95 2.37 -8.94
CA MET A 126 -5.09 2.05 -7.52
C MET A 126 -6.06 2.99 -6.80
N VAL A 127 -5.95 4.30 -7.03
CA VAL A 127 -6.89 5.28 -6.46
C VAL A 127 -8.31 5.03 -6.99
N GLU A 128 -8.48 4.78 -8.29
CA GLU A 128 -9.78 4.44 -8.90
C GLU A 128 -10.41 3.21 -8.23
N GLN A 129 -9.62 2.15 -7.99
CA GLN A 129 -10.08 0.97 -7.26
C GLN A 129 -10.51 1.30 -5.83
N CYS A 130 -9.76 2.14 -5.12
CA CYS A 130 -10.14 2.59 -3.78
C CYS A 130 -11.44 3.41 -3.79
N VAL A 131 -11.60 4.31 -4.77
CA VAL A 131 -12.82 5.12 -4.96
C VAL A 131 -14.05 4.23 -5.18
N GLN A 132 -13.92 3.18 -5.98
CA GLN A 132 -15.01 2.23 -6.24
C GLN A 132 -15.50 1.54 -4.96
N GLN A 133 -14.62 1.36 -3.97
CA GLN A 133 -14.97 0.81 -2.66
C GLN A 133 -15.49 1.87 -1.66
N LEU A 134 -15.45 3.16 -2.02
CA LEU A 134 -15.83 4.31 -1.20
C LEU A 134 -16.94 5.15 -1.86
N PRO A 135 -18.14 4.59 -2.09
CA PRO A 135 -19.20 5.33 -2.76
C PRO A 135 -19.58 6.60 -1.97
N GLY A 136 -19.54 7.74 -2.65
CA GLY A 136 -20.03 9.03 -2.14
C GLY A 136 -19.03 9.89 -1.36
N ARG A 137 -17.74 9.54 -1.29
CA ARG A 137 -16.75 10.35 -0.56
C ARG A 137 -16.08 11.43 -1.43
N PRO A 138 -16.17 12.74 -1.06
CA PRO A 138 -15.52 13.82 -1.81
C PRO A 138 -13.99 13.69 -1.91
N ALA A 139 -13.36 13.15 -0.86
CA ALA A 139 -11.91 12.94 -0.78
C ALA A 139 -11.41 12.04 -1.93
N ALA A 140 -12.17 11.00 -2.29
CA ALA A 140 -11.85 10.08 -3.36
C ALA A 140 -11.83 10.77 -4.75
N ARG A 141 -12.77 11.69 -5.02
CA ARG A 141 -12.77 12.48 -6.26
C ARG A 141 -11.63 13.50 -6.29
N GLN A 142 -11.36 14.13 -5.15
CA GLN A 142 -10.26 15.09 -5.02
C GLN A 142 -8.90 14.42 -5.26
N ALA A 143 -8.71 13.19 -4.77
CA ALA A 143 -7.49 12.42 -4.97
C ALA A 143 -7.21 12.16 -6.48
N LEU A 144 -8.22 11.73 -7.23
CA LEU A 144 -8.11 11.53 -8.68
C LEU A 144 -7.78 12.83 -9.42
N ALA A 145 -8.51 13.91 -9.13
CA ALA A 145 -8.26 15.21 -9.73
C ALA A 145 -6.83 15.72 -9.43
N THR A 146 -6.34 15.47 -8.21
CA THR A 146 -4.99 15.87 -7.82
C THR A 146 -3.94 15.09 -8.61
N LEU A 147 -4.08 13.77 -8.74
CA LEU A 147 -3.16 12.96 -9.55
C LEU A 147 -3.13 13.38 -11.03
N GLU A 148 -4.27 13.77 -11.59
CA GLU A 148 -4.38 14.24 -12.97
C GLU A 148 -3.70 15.59 -13.19
N SER A 149 -3.70 16.45 -12.18
CA SER A 149 -3.05 17.77 -12.23
C SER A 149 -1.53 17.73 -12.12
N LEU A 150 -0.94 16.58 -11.76
CA LEU A 150 0.51 16.47 -11.58
C LEU A 150 1.26 16.57 -12.91
N PRO A 151 2.35 17.35 -12.97
CA PRO A 151 3.15 17.51 -14.18
C PRO A 151 3.76 16.18 -14.60
N LEU A 152 3.64 15.85 -15.88
CA LEU A 152 4.37 14.73 -16.47
C LEU A 152 5.80 15.16 -16.76
N LEU A 153 6.78 14.38 -16.31
CA LEU A 153 8.05 14.37 -17.00
C LEU A 153 7.87 13.53 -18.27
N THR A 154 8.11 14.14 -19.42
CA THR A 154 8.29 13.37 -20.65
C THR A 154 9.50 12.46 -20.43
N PRO A 155 9.42 11.17 -20.82
CA PRO A 155 10.57 10.29 -20.65
C PRO A 155 11.75 10.87 -21.42
N ARG A 156 12.81 11.29 -20.72
CA ARG A 156 14.12 11.41 -21.35
C ARG A 156 14.40 10.03 -21.92
N ARG A 157 14.54 9.93 -23.24
CA ARG A 157 14.98 8.73 -23.95
C ARG A 157 16.03 8.04 -23.09
N SER A 158 15.80 6.76 -22.80
CA SER A 158 16.80 5.86 -22.26
C SER A 158 18.14 6.18 -22.94
N PRO A 159 19.26 6.36 -22.21
CA PRO A 159 20.55 6.37 -22.86
C PRO A 159 20.62 5.06 -23.63
N LYS A 160 20.62 5.18 -24.97
CA LYS A 160 20.72 4.05 -25.87
C LYS A 160 21.82 3.16 -25.34
N SER A 161 21.53 1.87 -25.18
CA SER A 161 22.55 0.85 -25.02
C SER A 161 23.70 1.19 -25.93
N ILE A 162 24.84 1.47 -25.30
CA ILE A 162 26.12 1.60 -25.98
C ILE A 162 26.23 0.33 -26.80
N ALA A 163 26.19 0.47 -28.12
CA ALA A 163 26.59 -0.59 -29.02
C ALA A 163 28.07 -0.85 -28.68
N VAL A 164 28.33 -1.95 -28.00
CA VAL A 164 29.68 -2.50 -27.91
C VAL A 164 29.95 -3.11 -29.27
N ALA A 165 30.97 -2.55 -29.92
CA ALA A 165 31.49 -2.93 -31.22
C ALA A 165 32.03 -4.37 -31.24
#